data_AF-A0A1J9RA96-F1
#
_entry.id   AF-A0A1J9RA96-F1
#
_cell.length_a   1.000
_cell.length_b   1.000
_cell.length_c   1.000
_cell.angle_alpha   90.00
_cell.angle_beta   90.00
_cell.angle_gamma   90.00
#
_symmetry.space_group_name_H-M   'P 1'
#
loop_
_entity.id
_entity.type
_entity.pdbx_description
1 polymer ?
#
loop_
_entity_poly.entity_id
_entity_poly.type
_entity_poly.pdbx_seq_one_letter_code
_entity_poly.pdbx_strand_id
1 'polypeptide(L)'
;MATSQIPQVSNDGYHAFFVFSMLSCMYKLAKGPNAGDFLAFSEPGHEPPEWLIYYKGYHSFMVLGIDAMRRGPLAEMIENGTTKTRRFFASTEESIDPEPVAELRSLCEGVLGTDKAKHATYRAAIDNLSRCFSIMLGGNHGGEFNIFVWALNIPQDFIPCIQQREPMALVVFAYFVALLNELSGWWVLDGWVNHLMAGIWDALSVGRRPCIRWPMERTGWLPP
;
A
#
# COMPACT_ATOMS: atom_id res chain seq x y z
N MET A 1 25.87 25.36 -14.67
CA MET A 1 26.66 24.45 -13.81
C MET A 1 26.02 24.47 -12.43
N ALA A 2 25.13 23.53 -12.12
CA ALA A 2 24.51 23.41 -10.80
C ALA A 2 24.10 21.94 -10.58
N THR A 3 25.09 21.06 -10.75
CA THR A 3 25.01 19.66 -10.32
C THR A 3 26.06 19.48 -9.24
N SER A 4 25.71 18.72 -8.20
CA SER A 4 26.56 18.24 -7.10
C SER A 4 26.66 19.11 -5.85
N GLN A 5 25.58 19.16 -5.07
CA GLN A 5 25.66 18.95 -3.61
C GLN A 5 24.40 18.21 -3.14
N ILE A 6 24.23 16.96 -3.58
CA ILE A 6 23.52 16.01 -2.72
C ILE A 6 24.58 15.62 -1.69
N PRO A 7 24.42 15.94 -0.39
CA PRO A 7 25.36 15.50 0.63
C PRO A 7 25.50 13.98 0.49
N GLN A 8 26.74 13.47 0.42
CA GLN A 8 26.95 12.04 0.67
C GLN A 8 26.32 11.76 2.02
N VAL A 9 25.17 11.11 2.02
CA VAL A 9 24.47 10.73 3.24
C VAL A 9 25.44 9.80 3.98
N SER A 10 25.98 10.28 5.10
CA SER A 10 26.83 9.46 5.95
C SER A 10 26.02 8.25 6.44
N ASN A 11 26.69 7.18 6.88
CA ASN A 11 25.99 6.01 7.44
C ASN A 11 25.02 6.41 8.56
N ASP A 12 25.40 7.38 9.41
CA ASP A 12 24.54 7.96 10.45
C ASP A 12 23.29 8.67 9.89
N GLY A 13 23.42 9.31 8.72
CA GLY A 13 22.31 9.96 8.02
C GLY A 13 21.21 8.96 7.64
N TYR A 14 21.57 7.77 7.14
CA TYR A 14 20.58 6.75 6.74
C TYR A 14 19.70 6.31 7.91
N HIS A 15 20.27 6.12 9.10
CA HIS A 15 19.51 5.76 10.30
C HIS A 15 18.50 6.86 10.68
N ALA A 16 18.97 8.11 10.75
CA ALA A 16 18.13 9.24 11.13
C ALA A 16 17.00 9.47 10.11
N PHE A 17 17.30 9.41 8.81
CA PHE A 17 16.30 9.57 7.76
C PHE A 17 15.28 8.43 7.76
N PHE A 18 15.70 7.19 8.03
CA PHE A 18 14.78 6.07 8.13
C PHE A 18 13.77 6.26 9.26
N VAL A 19 14.27 6.56 10.48
CA VAL A 19 13.41 6.79 11.65
C VAL A 19 12.50 8.00 11.45
N PHE A 20 13.04 9.11 10.95
CA PHE A 20 12.25 10.30 10.63
C PHE A 20 11.13 10.01 9.63
N SER A 21 11.43 9.26 8.56
CA SER A 21 10.43 8.90 7.54
C SER A 21 9.33 8.00 8.12
N MET A 22 9.72 7.00 8.94
CA MET A 22 8.78 6.11 9.62
C MET A 22 7.85 6.88 10.57
N LEU A 23 8.42 7.74 11.43
CA LEU A 23 7.65 8.55 12.37
C LEU A 23 6.74 9.56 11.65
N SER A 24 7.19 10.15 10.54
CA SER A 24 6.37 11.06 9.73
C SER A 24 5.17 10.33 9.11
N CYS A 25 5.37 9.10 8.63
CA CYS A 25 4.28 8.27 8.13
C CYS A 25 3.28 7.90 9.24
N MET A 26 3.78 7.47 10.41
CA MET A 26 2.94 7.20 11.57
C MET A 26 2.16 8.44 12.01
N TYR A 27 2.80 9.61 12.05
CA TYR A 27 2.16 10.87 12.40
C TYR A 27 1.05 11.25 11.42
N LYS A 28 1.28 11.09 10.10
CA LYS A 28 0.26 11.35 9.07
C LYS A 28 -0.96 10.46 9.25
N LEU A 29 -0.75 9.16 9.52
CA LEU A 29 -1.84 8.22 9.77
C LEU A 29 -2.57 8.54 11.07
N ALA A 30 -1.82 8.74 12.16
CA ALA A 30 -2.30 9.11 13.49
C ALA A 30 -3.13 10.39 13.53
N LYS A 31 -2.82 11.37 12.69
CA LYS A 31 -3.60 12.61 12.57
C LYS A 31 -5.02 12.35 12.05
N GLY A 32 -5.22 11.22 11.38
CA GLY A 32 -6.48 10.82 10.79
C GLY A 32 -6.70 11.36 9.37
N PRO A 33 -7.77 10.91 8.72
CA PRO A 33 -8.13 11.33 7.37
C PRO A 33 -8.55 12.81 7.33
N ASN A 34 -8.21 13.48 6.22
CA ASN A 34 -8.74 14.81 5.90
C ASN A 34 -9.69 14.69 4.69
N ALA A 35 -10.71 15.54 4.65
CA ALA A 35 -11.58 15.65 3.49
C ALA A 35 -10.75 15.86 2.22
N GLY A 36 -11.08 15.12 1.15
CA GLY A 36 -10.39 15.18 -0.13
C GLY A 36 -9.01 14.52 -0.21
N ASP A 37 -8.46 13.95 0.86
CA ASP A 37 -7.19 13.19 0.87
C ASP A 37 -7.45 11.72 1.19
N PHE A 38 -7.32 10.83 0.20
CA PHE A 38 -7.60 9.41 0.31
C PHE A 38 -6.35 8.54 0.21
N LEU A 39 -5.23 9.03 0.75
CA LEU A 39 -3.92 8.41 0.60
C LEU A 39 -3.55 8.28 -0.88
N ALA A 40 -3.92 7.24 -1.62
CA ALA A 40 -3.39 7.01 -2.96
C ALA A 40 -3.90 8.02 -4.03
N PHE A 41 -4.96 8.77 -3.73
CA PHE A 41 -5.52 9.80 -4.59
C PHE A 41 -6.17 10.92 -3.75
N SER A 42 -6.45 12.05 -4.40
CA SER A 42 -7.16 13.19 -3.79
C SER A 42 -8.41 13.53 -4.59
N GLU A 43 -9.35 14.30 -4.02
CA GLU A 43 -10.48 14.92 -4.73
C GLU A 43 -10.04 15.92 -5.83
N PRO A 44 -10.89 16.22 -6.84
CA PRO A 44 -10.51 17.12 -7.91
C PRO A 44 -10.25 18.52 -7.33
N GLY A 45 -9.11 19.12 -7.67
CA GLY A 45 -8.72 20.44 -7.16
C GLY A 45 -8.00 20.45 -5.81
N HIS A 46 -7.82 19.29 -5.17
CA HIS A 46 -6.97 19.16 -3.99
C HIS A 46 -5.50 18.89 -4.37
N GLU A 47 -4.59 19.20 -3.45
CA GLU A 47 -3.17 18.88 -3.59
C GLU A 47 -2.96 17.36 -3.66
N PRO A 48 -1.89 16.89 -4.36
CA PRO A 48 -1.59 15.48 -4.43
C PRO A 48 -1.26 14.94 -3.03
N PRO A 49 -1.55 13.65 -2.77
CA PRO A 49 -1.41 13.12 -1.42
C PRO A 49 0.04 13.10 -0.94
N GLU A 50 0.29 13.72 0.21
CA GLU A 50 1.62 13.83 0.81
C GLU A 50 2.18 12.48 1.26
N TRP A 51 1.33 11.50 1.59
CA TRP A 51 1.78 10.21 2.11
C TRP A 51 2.72 9.49 1.14
N LEU A 52 2.54 9.66 -0.17
CA LEU A 52 3.39 9.06 -1.21
C LEU A 52 4.82 9.59 -1.14
N ILE A 53 5.01 10.83 -0.70
CA ILE A 53 6.33 11.45 -0.54
C ILE A 53 7.06 10.78 0.64
N TYR A 54 6.39 10.65 1.78
CA TYR A 54 6.93 9.96 2.95
C TYR A 54 7.22 8.48 2.64
N TYR A 55 6.34 7.83 1.88
CA TYR A 55 6.53 6.47 1.44
C TYR A 55 7.74 6.31 0.50
N LYS A 56 7.86 7.15 -0.53
CA LYS A 56 9.01 7.13 -1.46
C LYS A 56 10.33 7.37 -0.73
N GLY A 57 10.33 8.28 0.26
CA GLY A 57 11.48 8.51 1.14
C GLY A 57 11.85 7.23 1.89
N TYR A 58 10.91 6.67 2.66
CA TYR A 58 11.11 5.42 3.40
C TYR A 58 11.63 4.27 2.53
N HIS A 59 10.98 4.01 1.39
CA HIS A 59 11.37 2.94 0.48
C HIS A 59 12.79 3.15 -0.08
N SER A 60 13.12 4.38 -0.52
CA SER A 60 14.44 4.70 -1.07
C SER A 60 15.55 4.55 -0.02
N PHE A 61 15.33 5.04 1.21
CA PHE A 61 16.31 4.91 2.29
C PHE A 61 16.44 3.48 2.80
N MET A 62 15.35 2.70 2.78
CA MET A 62 15.42 1.28 3.08
C MET A 62 16.28 0.56 2.05
N VAL A 63 15.98 0.68 0.76
CA VAL A 63 16.70 -0.04 -0.31
C VAL A 63 18.17 0.35 -0.36
N LEU A 64 18.48 1.64 -0.27
CA LEU A 64 19.86 2.14 -0.38
C LEU A 64 20.66 2.03 0.92
N GLY A 65 19.98 2.09 2.07
CA GLY A 65 20.60 2.16 3.40
C GLY A 65 20.55 0.86 4.19
N ILE A 66 19.92 -0.22 3.69
CA ILE A 66 19.71 -1.46 4.46
C ILE A 66 20.99 -2.02 5.06
N ASP A 67 22.08 -1.98 4.30
CA ASP A 67 23.38 -2.52 4.73
C ASP A 67 24.03 -1.65 5.81
N ALA A 68 23.91 -0.33 5.72
CA ALA A 68 24.35 0.57 6.78
C ALA A 68 23.49 0.36 8.03
N MET A 69 22.17 0.22 7.86
CA MET A 69 21.23 0.03 8.96
C MET A 69 21.46 -1.29 9.73
N ARG A 70 21.78 -2.37 9.02
CA ARG A 70 22.14 -3.68 9.61
C ARG A 70 23.44 -3.67 10.42
N ARG A 71 24.33 -2.72 10.16
CA ARG A 71 25.61 -2.59 10.88
C ARG A 71 25.60 -1.57 12.01
N GLY A 72 24.47 -0.87 12.20
CA GLY A 72 24.36 0.21 13.17
C GLY A 72 23.26 -0.02 14.21
N PRO A 73 22.82 1.03 14.92
CA PRO A 73 21.92 0.91 16.07
C PRO A 73 20.51 0.39 15.75
N LEU A 74 20.13 0.38 14.46
CA LEU A 74 18.83 -0.13 14.00
C LEU A 74 18.89 -1.61 13.59
N ALA A 75 20.01 -2.30 13.77
CA ALA A 75 20.23 -3.66 13.27
C ALA A 75 19.13 -4.64 13.71
N GLU A 76 18.84 -4.73 15.02
CA GLU A 76 17.82 -5.64 15.55
C GLU A 76 16.42 -5.34 14.99
N MET A 77 16.07 -4.06 14.81
CA MET A 77 14.80 -3.66 14.22
C MET A 77 14.70 -4.11 12.75
N ILE A 78 15.78 -3.95 11.98
CA ILE A 78 15.84 -4.39 10.59
C ILE A 78 15.81 -5.92 10.48
N GLU A 79 16.50 -6.64 11.35
CA GLU A 79 16.48 -8.11 11.38
C GLU A 79 15.11 -8.66 11.76
N ASN A 80 14.45 -8.05 12.75
CA ASN A 80 13.10 -8.41 13.16
C ASN A 80 12.10 -8.15 12.01
N GLY A 81 12.18 -6.98 11.37
CA GLY A 81 11.39 -6.66 10.18
C GLY A 81 11.63 -7.63 9.02
N THR A 82 12.89 -7.95 8.71
CA THR A 82 13.27 -8.91 7.67
C THR A 82 12.70 -10.31 7.97
N THR A 83 12.77 -10.74 9.23
CA THR A 83 12.28 -12.07 9.64
C THR A 83 10.76 -12.16 9.53
N LYS A 84 10.04 -11.12 9.99
CA LYS A 84 8.57 -11.06 9.92
C LYS A 84 8.04 -10.97 8.49
N THR A 85 8.78 -10.31 7.60
CA THR A 85 8.36 -10.07 6.20
C THR A 85 8.92 -11.10 5.23
N ARG A 86 9.82 -11.99 5.68
CA ARG A 86 10.45 -13.03 4.85
C ARG A 86 9.44 -13.83 4.03
N ARG A 87 8.30 -14.21 4.62
CA ARG A 87 7.28 -15.02 3.94
C ARG A 87 6.65 -14.29 2.76
N PHE A 88 6.46 -12.98 2.86
CA PHE A 88 5.95 -12.14 1.76
C PHE A 88 6.91 -12.10 0.57
N PHE A 89 8.20 -11.97 0.84
CA PHE A 89 9.22 -11.97 -0.23
C PHE A 89 9.60 -13.39 -0.71
N ALA A 90 9.34 -14.42 0.09
CA ALA A 90 9.60 -15.81 -0.27
C ALA A 90 8.41 -16.47 -1.00
N SER A 91 7.19 -15.93 -0.89
CA SER A 91 6.04 -16.42 -1.64
C SER A 91 6.25 -16.21 -3.14
N THR A 92 6.45 -17.32 -3.85
CA THR A 92 6.57 -17.39 -5.31
C THR A 92 5.21 -17.27 -5.99
N GLU A 93 5.21 -17.00 -7.30
CA GLU A 93 4.00 -16.85 -8.15
C GLU A 93 3.11 -18.10 -8.21
N GLU A 94 3.55 -19.25 -7.66
CA GLU A 94 2.82 -20.52 -7.69
C GLU A 94 1.79 -20.69 -6.55
N SER A 95 1.60 -19.69 -5.69
CA SER A 95 0.54 -19.76 -4.67
C SER A 95 -0.84 -19.58 -5.29
N ILE A 96 -1.75 -20.51 -4.98
CA ILE A 96 -3.16 -20.40 -5.38
C ILE A 96 -3.74 -19.11 -4.79
N ASP A 97 -4.32 -18.27 -5.65
CA ASP A 97 -4.97 -17.04 -5.22
C ASP A 97 -6.10 -17.36 -4.23
N PRO A 98 -6.18 -16.63 -3.11
CA PRO A 98 -7.37 -16.62 -2.28
C PRO A 98 -8.59 -16.23 -3.11
N GLU A 99 -9.75 -16.86 -2.87
CA GLU A 99 -10.99 -16.66 -3.62
C GLU A 99 -11.31 -15.19 -4.00
N PRO A 100 -11.28 -14.20 -3.07
CA PRO A 100 -11.56 -12.81 -3.44
C PRO A 100 -10.53 -12.20 -4.40
N VAL A 101 -9.27 -12.63 -4.32
CA VAL A 101 -8.21 -12.15 -5.22
C VAL A 101 -8.33 -12.81 -6.59
N ALA A 102 -8.75 -14.07 -6.65
CA ALA A 102 -9.02 -14.77 -7.90
C ALA A 102 -10.16 -14.09 -8.70
N GLU A 103 -11.25 -13.71 -8.02
CA GLU A 103 -12.34 -12.94 -8.63
C GLU A 103 -11.84 -11.58 -9.16
N LEU A 104 -11.07 -10.85 -8.35
CA LEU A 104 -10.45 -9.58 -8.76
C LEU A 104 -9.56 -9.75 -9.99
N ARG A 105 -8.73 -10.81 -10.04
CA ARG A 105 -7.86 -11.10 -11.19
C ARG A 105 -8.67 -11.28 -12.46
N SER A 106 -9.73 -12.09 -12.41
CA SER A 106 -10.63 -12.31 -13.55
C SER A 106 -11.31 -11.01 -14.02
N LEU A 107 -11.76 -10.18 -13.07
CA LEU A 107 -12.36 -8.87 -13.39
C LEU A 107 -11.36 -7.94 -14.09
N CYS A 108 -10.11 -7.89 -13.63
CA CYS A 108 -9.06 -7.08 -14.27
C CYS A 108 -8.74 -7.58 -15.68
N GLU A 109 -8.58 -8.89 -15.87
CA GLU A 109 -8.30 -9.49 -17.18
C GLU A 109 -9.39 -9.18 -18.21
N GLY A 110 -10.66 -9.20 -17.80
CA GLY A 110 -11.80 -8.88 -18.66
C GLY A 110 -11.89 -7.40 -19.08
N VAL A 111 -11.23 -6.48 -18.36
CA VAL A 111 -11.37 -5.03 -18.58
C VAL A 111 -10.13 -4.39 -19.20
N LEU A 112 -8.94 -4.91 -18.92
CA LEU A 112 -7.67 -4.29 -19.33
C LEU A 112 -7.34 -4.43 -20.82
N GLY A 113 -8.20 -5.08 -21.62
CA GLY A 113 -8.08 -5.15 -23.08
C GLY A 113 -6.77 -5.83 -23.51
N THR A 114 -6.07 -5.28 -24.51
CA THR A 114 -4.81 -5.84 -25.06
C THR A 114 -3.55 -5.05 -24.67
N ASP A 115 -3.68 -4.05 -23.79
CA ASP A 115 -2.56 -3.20 -23.37
C ASP A 115 -1.61 -3.95 -22.42
N LYS A 116 -0.58 -4.56 -22.99
CA LYS A 116 0.40 -5.37 -22.24
C LYS A 116 1.06 -4.62 -21.09
N ALA A 117 1.28 -3.31 -21.21
CA ALA A 117 1.93 -2.52 -20.17
C ALA A 117 0.98 -2.32 -18.98
N LYS A 118 -0.27 -1.91 -19.23
CA LYS A 118 -1.29 -1.84 -18.17
C LYS A 118 -1.55 -3.19 -17.51
N HIS A 119 -1.60 -4.25 -18.30
CA HIS A 119 -1.73 -5.62 -17.80
C HIS A 119 -0.61 -5.98 -16.82
N ALA A 120 0.65 -5.69 -17.17
CA ALA A 120 1.79 -5.97 -16.29
C ALA A 120 1.70 -5.19 -14.96
N THR A 121 1.32 -3.91 -15.02
CA THR A 121 1.18 -3.06 -13.83
C THR A 121 0.09 -3.55 -12.88
N TYR A 122 -1.10 -3.86 -13.40
CA TYR A 122 -2.21 -4.37 -12.60
C TYR A 122 -1.92 -5.77 -12.06
N ARG A 123 -1.31 -6.65 -12.86
CA ARG A 123 -0.90 -7.98 -12.43
C ARG A 123 0.04 -7.90 -11.22
N ALA A 124 1.05 -7.03 -11.26
CA ALA A 124 1.96 -6.84 -10.12
C ALA A 124 1.23 -6.38 -8.85
N ALA A 125 0.23 -5.51 -8.97
CA ALA A 125 -0.57 -5.07 -7.82
C ALA A 125 -1.42 -6.21 -7.24
N ILE A 126 -2.04 -7.03 -8.10
CA ILE A 126 -2.86 -8.17 -7.71
C ILE A 126 -2.01 -9.30 -7.12
N ASP A 127 -0.82 -9.57 -7.66
CA ASP A 127 0.10 -10.56 -7.10
C ASP A 127 0.55 -10.17 -5.69
N ASN A 128 0.81 -8.87 -5.46
CA ASN A 128 1.11 -8.36 -4.13
C ASN A 128 -0.09 -8.51 -3.17
N LEU A 129 -1.31 -8.21 -3.63
CA LEU A 129 -2.54 -8.48 -2.85
C LEU A 129 -2.67 -9.96 -2.50
N SER A 130 -2.48 -10.86 -3.47
CA SER A 130 -2.59 -12.31 -3.30
C SER A 130 -1.66 -12.83 -2.21
N ARG A 131 -0.39 -12.40 -2.25
CA ARG A 131 0.60 -12.73 -1.21
C ARG A 131 0.17 -12.24 0.17
N CYS A 132 -0.38 -11.03 0.25
CA CYS A 132 -0.81 -10.46 1.52
C CYS A 132 -2.02 -11.19 2.11
N PHE A 133 -3.04 -11.46 1.30
CA PHE A 133 -4.19 -12.27 1.71
C PHE A 133 -3.77 -13.67 2.14
N SER A 134 -2.87 -14.32 1.40
CA SER A 134 -2.38 -15.67 1.73
C SER A 134 -1.66 -15.73 3.07
N ILE A 135 -0.88 -14.71 3.41
CA ILE A 135 -0.17 -14.63 4.70
C ILE A 135 -1.15 -14.39 5.84
N MET A 136 -2.10 -13.50 5.64
CA MET A 136 -3.07 -13.09 6.65
C MET A 136 -4.08 -14.21 6.94
N LEU A 137 -4.64 -14.83 5.90
CA LEU A 137 -5.57 -15.97 6.03
C LEU A 137 -4.87 -17.24 6.52
N GLY A 138 -3.55 -17.36 6.33
CA GLY A 138 -2.74 -18.48 6.82
C GLY A 138 -2.54 -18.53 8.33
N GLY A 139 -3.16 -17.63 9.12
CA GLY A 139 -3.20 -17.67 10.59
C GLY A 139 -1.87 -17.37 11.29
N ASN A 140 -0.82 -17.02 10.55
CA ASN A 140 0.51 -16.79 11.10
C ASN A 140 0.66 -15.33 11.56
N HIS A 141 0.17 -15.05 12.77
CA HIS A 141 0.12 -13.71 13.34
C HIS A 141 1.52 -13.23 13.75
N GLY A 142 2.22 -12.56 12.82
CA GLY A 142 3.34 -11.65 13.09
C GLY A 142 2.95 -10.18 12.88
N GLY A 143 1.65 -9.88 13.03
CA GLY A 143 0.84 -8.92 12.25
C GLY A 143 1.18 -7.44 12.34
N GLU A 144 2.12 -7.05 13.19
CA GLU A 144 2.35 -5.64 13.52
C GLU A 144 3.33 -4.94 12.55
N PHE A 145 4.37 -5.65 12.11
CA PHE A 145 5.32 -5.13 11.11
C PHE A 145 4.86 -5.38 9.66
N ASN A 146 3.82 -6.19 9.47
CA ASN A 146 3.27 -6.47 8.15
C ASN A 146 2.43 -5.29 7.63
N ILE A 147 1.91 -4.39 8.47
CA ILE A 147 1.20 -3.17 8.04
C ILE A 147 1.97 -2.35 7.03
N PHE A 148 3.23 -2.06 7.33
CA PHE A 148 4.05 -1.18 6.50
C PHE A 148 4.68 -1.91 5.33
N VAL A 149 4.69 -3.24 5.31
CA VAL A 149 5.05 -3.96 4.09
C VAL A 149 3.84 -4.12 3.20
N TRP A 150 2.65 -4.34 3.78
CA TRP A 150 1.44 -4.59 3.03
C TRP A 150 0.74 -3.30 2.52
N ALA A 151 0.55 -2.28 3.35
CA ALA A 151 -0.04 -0.98 2.96
C ALA A 151 0.84 -0.18 1.99
N LEU A 152 2.12 -0.57 1.87
CA LEU A 152 3.13 0.14 1.10
C LEU A 152 3.55 -0.61 -0.18
N ASN A 153 3.25 -1.89 -0.37
CA ASN A 153 3.63 -2.61 -1.60
C ASN A 153 2.68 -2.37 -2.80
N ILE A 154 2.08 -1.18 -2.88
CA ILE A 154 1.46 -0.73 -4.13
C ILE A 154 2.60 -0.47 -5.13
N PRO A 155 2.63 -1.14 -6.30
CA PRO A 155 3.68 -0.92 -7.29
C PRO A 155 3.77 0.56 -7.68
N GLN A 156 4.99 1.09 -7.80
CA GLN A 156 5.19 2.50 -8.15
C GLN A 156 4.51 2.87 -9.47
N ASP A 157 4.53 1.97 -10.43
CA ASP A 157 3.90 2.16 -11.74
C ASP A 157 2.37 2.07 -11.69
N PHE A 158 1.80 1.53 -10.60
CA PHE A 158 0.36 1.42 -10.40
C PHE A 158 -0.25 2.65 -9.71
N ILE A 159 0.54 3.35 -8.88
CA ILE A 159 0.10 4.58 -8.18
C ILE A 159 -0.51 5.62 -9.14
N PRO A 160 0.10 5.92 -10.32
CA PRO A 160 -0.49 6.84 -11.28
C PRO A 160 -1.90 6.44 -11.74
N CYS A 161 -2.18 5.13 -11.89
CA CYS A 161 -3.51 4.65 -12.26
C CYS A 161 -4.55 4.96 -11.17
N ILE A 162 -4.17 4.86 -9.89
CA ILE A 162 -5.03 5.23 -8.75
C ILE A 162 -5.24 6.75 -8.71
N GLN A 163 -4.15 7.53 -8.88
CA GLN A 163 -4.21 8.99 -8.88
C GLN A 163 -5.08 9.55 -10.02
N GLN A 164 -5.03 8.90 -11.19
CA GLN A 164 -5.90 9.19 -12.33
C GLN A 164 -7.33 8.66 -12.16
N ARG A 165 -7.62 7.99 -11.04
CA ARG A 165 -8.92 7.40 -10.71
C ARG A 165 -9.42 6.46 -11.80
N GLU A 166 -8.51 5.68 -12.39
CA GLU A 166 -8.92 4.63 -13.30
C GLU A 166 -9.86 3.67 -12.56
N PRO A 167 -11.05 3.31 -13.09
CA PRO A 167 -12.04 2.57 -12.33
C PRO A 167 -11.51 1.25 -11.79
N MET A 168 -10.75 0.49 -12.59
CA MET A 168 -10.17 -0.76 -12.10
C MET A 168 -9.03 -0.55 -11.09
N ALA A 169 -8.30 0.56 -11.17
CA ALA A 169 -7.27 0.86 -10.18
C ALA A 169 -7.90 1.13 -8.81
N LEU A 170 -9.03 1.84 -8.78
CA LEU A 170 -9.83 2.07 -7.58
C LEU A 170 -10.44 0.77 -7.03
N VAL A 171 -10.89 -0.14 -7.89
CA VAL A 171 -11.36 -1.47 -7.46
C VAL A 171 -10.23 -2.24 -6.78
N VAL A 172 -9.05 -2.36 -7.39
CA VAL A 172 -7.88 -3.01 -6.77
C VAL A 172 -7.49 -2.30 -5.47
N PHE A 173 -7.54 -0.96 -5.43
CA PHE A 173 -7.25 -0.19 -4.22
C PHE A 173 -8.26 -0.48 -3.10
N ALA A 174 -9.54 -0.72 -3.40
CA ALA A 174 -10.52 -1.14 -2.40
C ALA A 174 -10.16 -2.49 -1.74
N TYR A 175 -9.55 -3.41 -2.48
CA TYR A 175 -9.06 -4.68 -1.91
C TYR A 175 -7.84 -4.46 -0.99
N PHE A 176 -7.00 -3.45 -1.26
CA PHE A 176 -6.02 -3.00 -0.28
C PHE A 176 -6.74 -2.41 0.95
N VAL A 177 -7.75 -1.56 0.80
CA VAL A 177 -8.49 -1.02 1.96
C VAL A 177 -9.12 -2.13 2.81
N ALA A 178 -9.61 -3.22 2.20
CA ALA A 178 -10.12 -4.37 2.93
C ALA A 178 -9.05 -5.05 3.80
N LEU A 179 -7.82 -5.14 3.31
CA LEU A 179 -6.68 -5.62 4.12
C LEU A 179 -6.29 -4.59 5.22
N LEU A 180 -6.55 -3.29 5.01
CA LEU A 180 -6.31 -2.25 6.03
C LEU A 180 -7.22 -2.46 7.25
N ASN A 181 -8.41 -2.98 7.03
CA ASN A 181 -9.40 -3.21 8.09
C ASN A 181 -8.95 -4.25 9.12
N GLU A 182 -8.07 -5.16 8.72
CA GLU A 182 -7.50 -6.20 9.58
C GLU A 182 -6.56 -5.62 10.65
N LEU A 183 -6.31 -4.32 10.53
CA LEU A 183 -5.39 -3.54 11.32
C LEU A 183 -6.14 -2.41 12.02
N SER A 184 -7.48 -2.44 12.00
CA SER A 184 -8.38 -1.51 12.69
C SER A 184 -8.15 -1.45 14.20
N GLY A 185 -7.51 -2.47 14.80
CA GLY A 185 -7.06 -2.42 16.19
C GLY A 185 -5.93 -1.41 16.45
N TRP A 186 -5.32 -0.85 15.40
CA TRP A 186 -4.25 0.12 15.51
C TRP A 186 -4.81 1.53 15.53
N TRP A 187 -4.56 2.25 16.61
CA TRP A 187 -5.04 3.62 16.82
C TRP A 187 -4.65 4.59 15.68
N VAL A 188 -3.52 4.35 14.99
CA VAL A 188 -3.08 5.19 13.87
C VAL A 188 -3.93 5.02 12.61
N LEU A 189 -4.72 3.95 12.49
CA LEU A 189 -5.59 3.68 11.35
C LEU A 189 -7.05 4.02 11.62
N ASP A 190 -7.35 4.60 12.78
CA ASP A 190 -8.71 4.97 13.14
C ASP A 190 -9.30 5.95 12.11
N GLY A 191 -10.55 5.68 11.72
CA GLY A 191 -11.28 6.43 10.69
C GLY A 191 -10.82 6.23 9.23
N TRP A 192 -9.63 5.67 8.96
CA TRP A 192 -9.11 5.58 7.58
C TRP A 192 -9.91 4.65 6.69
N VAL A 193 -10.30 3.46 7.16
CA VAL A 193 -11.03 2.47 6.33
C VAL A 193 -12.31 3.07 5.77
N ASN A 194 -13.12 3.70 6.63
CA ASN A 194 -14.38 4.32 6.21
C ASN A 194 -14.17 5.49 5.24
N HIS A 195 -13.16 6.32 5.51
CA HIS A 195 -12.83 7.47 4.67
C HIS A 195 -12.38 7.04 3.27
N LEU A 196 -11.51 6.03 3.18
CA LEU A 196 -11.00 5.50 1.92
C LEU A 196 -12.11 4.83 1.11
N MET A 197 -12.96 4.01 1.75
CA MET A 197 -14.09 3.37 1.07
C MET A 197 -15.08 4.39 0.51
N ALA A 198 -15.37 5.46 1.27
CA ALA A 198 -16.22 6.56 0.79
C ALA A 198 -15.63 7.26 -0.43
N GLY A 199 -14.34 7.64 -0.37
CA GLY A 199 -13.67 8.27 -1.51
C GLY A 199 -13.63 7.39 -2.76
N ILE A 200 -13.40 6.09 -2.58
CA ILE A 200 -13.41 5.12 -3.68
C ILE A 200 -14.82 5.01 -4.29
N TRP A 201 -15.86 4.91 -3.46
CA TRP A 201 -17.24 4.82 -3.91
C TRP A 201 -17.70 6.05 -4.72
N ASP A 202 -17.31 7.24 -4.27
CA ASP A 202 -17.62 8.51 -4.93
C ASP A 202 -16.84 8.70 -6.23
N ALA A 203 -15.60 8.21 -6.28
CA ALA A 203 -14.77 8.24 -7.49
C ALA A 203 -15.16 7.16 -8.52
N LEU A 204 -15.81 6.06 -8.10
CA LEU A 204 -16.25 4.99 -8.98
C LEU A 204 -17.55 5.33 -9.70
N SER A 205 -17.61 5.02 -11.00
CA SER A 205 -18.86 5.04 -11.75
C SER A 205 -19.83 3.97 -11.23
N VAL A 206 -21.14 4.26 -11.35
CA VAL A 206 -22.21 3.37 -10.83
C VAL A 206 -22.08 1.93 -11.34
N GLY A 207 -21.69 1.75 -12.59
CA GLY A 207 -21.51 0.41 -13.19
C GLY A 207 -20.32 -0.39 -12.63
N ARG A 208 -19.40 0.23 -11.90
CA ARG A 208 -18.22 -0.42 -11.30
C ARG A 208 -18.32 -0.64 -9.80
N ARG A 209 -19.30 -0.02 -9.13
CA ARG A 209 -19.57 -0.22 -7.70
C ARG A 209 -19.82 -1.69 -7.29
N PRO A 210 -20.46 -2.55 -8.11
CA PRO A 210 -20.58 -3.97 -7.77
C PRO A 210 -19.24 -4.69 -7.59
N CYS A 211 -18.17 -4.23 -8.26
CA CYS A 211 -16.84 -4.83 -8.16
C CYS A 211 -16.16 -4.62 -6.80
N ILE A 212 -16.66 -3.68 -5.98
CA ILE A 212 -16.16 -3.43 -4.61
C ILE A 212 -17.09 -3.99 -3.52
N ARG A 213 -18.09 -4.80 -3.88
CA ARG A 213 -18.98 -5.45 -2.90
C ARG A 213 -18.21 -6.26 -1.85
N TRP A 214 -17.27 -7.11 -2.29
CA TRP A 214 -16.48 -7.92 -1.35
C TRP A 214 -15.66 -7.05 -0.37
N PRO A 215 -14.92 -6.00 -0.82
CA PRO A 215 -14.31 -5.04 0.09
C PRO A 215 -15.27 -4.38 1.08
N MET A 216 -16.48 -4.03 0.66
CA MET A 216 -17.51 -3.44 1.53
C MET A 216 -17.95 -4.42 2.63
N GLU A 217 -18.24 -5.66 2.25
CA GLU A 217 -18.60 -6.73 3.20
C GLU A 217 -17.47 -7.01 4.19
N ARG A 218 -16.21 -7.01 3.72
CA ARG A 218 -15.05 -7.27 4.57
C ARG A 218 -14.73 -6.12 5.54
N THR A 219 -14.98 -4.89 5.13
CA THR A 219 -14.75 -3.68 5.94
C THR A 219 -15.93 -3.35 6.85
N GLY A 220 -17.12 -3.90 6.59
CA GLY A 220 -18.36 -3.49 7.24
C GLY A 220 -18.84 -2.09 6.82
N TRP A 221 -18.22 -1.49 5.80
CA TRP A 221 -18.60 -0.19 5.28
C TRP A 221 -19.85 -0.31 4.40
N LEU A 222 -20.80 0.61 4.60
CA LEU A 222 -22.03 0.71 3.82
C LEU A 222 -22.04 2.03 3.04
N PRO A 223 -22.57 2.03 1.81
CA PRO A 223 -22.70 3.26 1.06
C PRO A 223 -23.75 4.17 1.70
N PRO A 224 -23.58 5.50 1.58
CA PRO A 224 -24.53 6.48 2.09
C PRO A 224 -25.89 6.45 1.37
#